data_AF-A0A410H414-F1
#
_entry.id   AF-A0A410H414-F1
#
_cell.length_a   1.000
_cell.length_b   1.000
_cell.length_c   1.000
_cell.angle_alpha   90.00
_cell.angle_beta   90.00
_cell.angle_gamma   90.00
#
_symmetry.space_group_name_H-M   'P 1'
#
loop_
_entity.id
_entity.type
_entity.pdbx_description
1 polymer ?
#
loop_
_entity_poly.entity_id
_entity_poly.type
_entity_poly.pdbx_seq_one_letter_code
_entity_poly.pdbx_strand_id
1 'polypeptide(L)'
;MTYMVKNEIDIIESNIRFHAAKGVDCFVAIDNGSTDGTLEKLQALASEFDLHVISRPITDYRQSDWRTEMALIAREDMQADWVISNDADEFWLPKEGQDLKTGLTRTKSIVHCPRYDMQLDCHSEDKPFYERVYRTLFPIDYGKGTELKQDNMSVQLSKIHGKVMVNLQGFLRAKGGNHRAWHLWSKLNYAESDVVEVFHYAIGNRHHFETHVENRKPLLKIGARMGNHYRRWVKMSEENRLDEEWNRLVLDDEAIRVLTKYGVVVKDDRARDAIKAVLSSE
;
A
#
# COMPACT_ATOMS: atom_id res chain seq x y z
N MET A 1 12.62 4.29 4.08
CA MET A 1 11.36 3.97 3.36
C MET A 1 10.76 5.25 2.82
N THR A 2 10.09 5.23 1.66
CA THR A 2 9.53 6.45 1.05
C THR A 2 8.02 6.36 0.90
N TYR A 3 7.33 7.49 1.15
CA TYR A 3 5.88 7.60 1.09
C TYR A 3 5.46 8.73 0.17
N MET A 4 4.42 8.49 -0.63
CA MET A 4 3.75 9.54 -1.39
C MET A 4 2.27 9.48 -1.02
N VAL A 5 1.85 10.37 -0.14
CA VAL A 5 0.55 10.30 0.55
C VAL A 5 -0.36 11.43 0.15
N LYS A 6 -1.66 11.16 0.26
CA LYS A 6 -2.70 12.17 0.19
C LYS A 6 -3.89 11.71 1.03
N ASN A 7 -4.15 12.42 2.11
CA ASN A 7 -5.21 12.12 3.07
C ASN A 7 -5.11 10.70 3.67
N GLU A 8 -4.05 10.45 4.43
CA GLU A 8 -3.75 9.15 5.05
C GLU A 8 -3.63 9.28 6.58
N ILE A 9 -4.34 10.24 7.18
CA ILE A 9 -4.23 10.58 8.61
C ILE A 9 -4.56 9.40 9.54
N ASP A 10 -5.42 8.49 9.08
CA ASP A 10 -5.90 7.33 9.82
C ASP A 10 -4.86 6.21 9.94
N ILE A 11 -3.85 6.18 9.05
CA ILE A 11 -2.93 5.05 8.93
C ILE A 11 -1.45 5.43 8.95
N ILE A 12 -1.07 6.64 8.53
CA ILE A 12 0.33 7.02 8.29
C ILE A 12 1.20 6.94 9.55
N GLU A 13 0.65 7.32 10.71
CA GLU A 13 1.34 7.23 12.00
C GLU A 13 1.62 5.78 12.38
N SER A 14 0.58 4.93 12.29
CA SER A 14 0.70 3.51 12.56
C SER A 14 1.73 2.86 11.64
N ASN A 15 1.76 3.27 10.37
CA ASN A 15 2.68 2.77 9.37
C ASN A 15 4.14 3.14 9.70
N ILE A 16 4.42 4.41 9.98
CA ILE A 16 5.79 4.88 10.31
C ILE A 16 6.31 4.19 11.57
N ARG A 17 5.52 4.19 12.65
CA ARG A 17 5.89 3.57 13.94
C ARG A 17 6.18 2.08 13.78
N PHE A 18 5.28 1.36 13.10
CA PHE A 18 5.48 -0.05 12.82
C PHE A 18 6.78 -0.32 12.05
N HIS A 19 7.02 0.38 10.94
CA HIS A 19 8.20 0.12 10.12
C HIS A 19 9.51 0.56 10.77
N ALA A 20 9.49 1.61 11.60
CA ALA A 20 10.63 1.98 12.44
C ALA A 20 10.98 0.83 13.40
N ALA A 21 9.98 0.26 14.08
CA ALA A 21 10.16 -0.90 14.96
C ALA A 21 10.58 -2.18 14.22
N LYS A 22 10.36 -2.27 12.90
CA LYS A 22 10.82 -3.40 12.04
C LYS A 22 12.16 -3.13 11.33
N GLY A 23 12.88 -2.09 11.75
CA GLY A 23 14.25 -1.83 11.30
C GLY A 23 14.37 -0.90 10.11
N VAL A 24 13.37 -0.06 9.80
CA VAL A 24 13.58 1.08 8.89
C VAL A 24 14.33 2.18 9.62
N ASP A 25 15.49 2.58 9.08
CA ASP A 25 16.35 3.60 9.70
C ASP A 25 15.84 5.03 9.49
N CYS A 26 15.29 5.31 8.31
CA CYS A 26 14.96 6.66 7.88
C CYS A 26 13.82 6.68 6.86
N PHE A 27 13.16 7.83 6.74
CA PHE A 27 11.95 8.02 5.95
C PHE A 27 12.01 9.27 5.07
N VAL A 28 11.39 9.20 3.89
CA VAL A 28 11.11 10.38 3.05
C VAL A 28 9.63 10.38 2.71
N ALA A 29 8.89 11.44 3.02
CA ALA A 29 7.47 11.55 2.72
C ALA A 29 7.19 12.77 1.85
N ILE A 30 6.51 12.57 0.73
CA ILE A 30 5.85 13.63 -0.04
C ILE A 30 4.37 13.64 0.34
N ASP A 31 3.92 14.78 0.87
CA ASP A 31 2.50 15.10 1.01
C ASP A 31 1.99 15.80 -0.26
N ASN A 32 0.96 15.23 -0.89
CA ASN A 32 0.39 15.72 -2.14
C ASN A 32 -0.88 16.56 -1.91
N GLY A 33 -0.75 17.57 -1.05
CA GLY A 33 -1.79 18.52 -0.71
C GLY A 33 -2.92 17.85 0.05
N SER A 34 -2.59 17.20 1.17
CA SER A 34 -3.59 16.65 2.07
C SER A 34 -4.40 17.74 2.75
N THR A 35 -5.62 17.40 3.15
CA THR A 35 -6.61 18.32 3.75
C THR A 35 -7.22 17.77 5.05
N ASP A 36 -6.67 16.68 5.58
CA ASP A 36 -7.21 15.91 6.71
C ASP A 36 -6.29 15.91 7.95
N GLY A 37 -5.20 16.68 7.93
CA GLY A 37 -4.20 16.70 8.99
C GLY A 37 -2.95 15.83 8.72
N THR A 38 -2.89 15.14 7.58
CA THR A 38 -1.75 14.24 7.26
C THR A 38 -0.41 14.97 7.27
N LEU A 39 -0.32 16.19 6.73
CA LEU A 39 0.92 16.95 6.68
C LEU A 39 1.41 17.32 8.09
N GLU A 40 0.52 17.80 8.94
CA GLU A 40 0.79 18.16 10.33
C GLU A 40 1.25 16.94 11.12
N LYS A 41 0.62 15.77 10.88
CA LYS A 41 1.03 14.50 11.49
C LYS A 41 2.44 14.08 11.03
N LEU A 42 2.75 14.17 9.74
CA LEU A 42 4.10 13.89 9.23
C LEU A 42 5.15 14.82 9.84
N GLN A 43 4.84 16.11 9.97
CA GLN A 43 5.73 17.09 10.60
C GLN A 43 5.97 16.79 12.09
N ALA A 44 4.93 16.36 12.81
CA ALA A 44 5.08 15.91 14.19
C ALA A 44 5.99 14.68 14.30
N LEU A 45 5.77 13.67 13.45
CA LEU A 45 6.58 12.44 13.42
C LEU A 45 8.04 12.71 13.02
N ALA A 46 8.32 13.78 12.26
CA ALA A 46 9.68 14.20 11.93
C ALA A 46 10.48 14.72 13.14
N SER A 47 9.82 14.98 14.27
CA SER A 47 10.51 15.25 15.54
C SER A 47 10.87 13.97 16.32
N GLU A 48 10.28 12.83 15.95
CA GLU A 48 10.47 11.52 16.61
C GLU A 48 11.36 10.58 15.80
N PHE A 49 11.29 10.66 14.46
CA PHE A 49 11.99 9.77 13.54
C PHE A 49 12.84 10.59 12.55
N ASP A 50 13.87 9.97 11.97
CA ASP A 50 14.61 10.55 10.84
C ASP A 50 13.72 10.53 9.59
N LEU A 51 12.85 11.54 9.48
CA LEU A 51 11.81 11.66 8.46
C LEU A 51 11.94 13.01 7.75
N HIS A 52 12.28 12.95 6.47
CA HIS A 52 12.31 14.10 5.58
C HIS A 52 10.93 14.33 4.94
N VAL A 53 10.27 15.44 5.26
CA VAL A 53 8.92 15.78 4.78
C VAL A 53 8.96 16.85 3.69
N ILE A 54 8.29 16.58 2.58
CA ILE A 54 8.16 17.49 1.43
C ILE A 54 6.66 17.77 1.21
N SER A 55 6.25 19.04 1.30
CA SER A 55 4.88 19.45 0.99
C SER A 55 4.77 19.90 -0.48
N ARG A 56 3.80 19.33 -1.20
CA ARG A 56 3.47 19.70 -2.58
C ARG A 56 1.99 20.08 -2.68
N PRO A 57 1.64 21.36 -2.48
CA PRO A 57 0.25 21.81 -2.53
C PRO A 57 -0.32 21.86 -3.96
N ILE A 58 0.51 21.77 -5.00
CA ILE A 58 0.09 21.80 -6.41
C ILE A 58 -0.32 20.39 -6.84
N THR A 59 -1.51 20.25 -7.41
CA THR A 59 -2.03 18.99 -7.94
C THR A 59 -1.40 18.63 -9.30
N ASP A 60 -0.09 18.47 -9.39
CA ASP A 60 0.55 17.84 -10.55
C ASP A 60 0.81 16.35 -10.28
N TYR A 61 0.20 15.46 -11.05
CA TYR A 61 0.39 14.02 -10.82
C TYR A 61 1.62 13.48 -11.56
N ARG A 62 2.82 13.69 -10.99
CA ARG A 62 4.11 13.22 -11.53
C ARG A 62 4.72 12.08 -10.72
N GLN A 63 3.92 11.05 -10.46
CA GLN A 63 4.28 9.95 -9.54
C GLN A 63 5.65 9.31 -9.81
N SER A 64 6.06 9.08 -11.07
CA SER A 64 7.37 8.45 -11.35
C SER A 64 8.55 9.37 -11.04
N ASP A 65 8.39 10.68 -11.27
CA ASP A 65 9.47 11.65 -11.08
C ASP A 65 9.67 11.88 -9.57
N TRP A 66 8.57 12.03 -8.83
CA TRP A 66 8.61 12.16 -7.37
C TRP A 66 9.16 10.92 -6.67
N ARG A 67 8.79 9.72 -7.12
CA ARG A 67 9.36 8.48 -6.56
C ARG A 67 10.87 8.38 -6.84
N THR A 68 11.33 8.90 -7.97
CA THR A 68 12.77 8.96 -8.28
C THR A 68 13.48 9.99 -7.41
N GLU A 69 12.89 11.18 -7.25
CA GLU A 69 13.39 12.23 -6.36
C GLU A 69 13.53 11.74 -4.91
N MET A 70 12.49 11.13 -4.34
CA MET A 70 12.55 10.59 -2.97
C MET A 70 13.65 9.52 -2.81
N ALA A 71 13.87 8.69 -3.84
CA ALA A 71 14.94 7.70 -3.82
C ALA A 71 16.33 8.34 -3.89
N LEU A 72 16.48 9.46 -4.61
CA LEU A 72 17.72 10.23 -4.64
C LEU A 72 17.98 10.92 -3.31
N ILE A 73 16.97 11.55 -2.70
CA ILE A 73 17.07 12.14 -1.35
C ILE A 73 17.47 11.07 -0.33
N ALA A 74 16.80 9.92 -0.33
CA ALA A 74 17.14 8.81 0.55
C ALA A 74 18.60 8.38 0.39
N ARG A 75 19.12 8.35 -0.85
CA ARG A 75 20.51 7.97 -1.14
C ARG A 75 21.52 9.05 -0.75
N GLU A 76 21.27 10.29 -1.13
CA GLU A 76 22.26 11.38 -1.10
C GLU A 76 22.27 12.07 0.26
N ASP A 77 21.09 12.35 0.81
CA ASP A 77 20.95 13.12 2.04
C ASP A 77 20.87 12.21 3.27
N MET A 78 20.22 11.05 3.14
CA MET A 78 20.03 10.10 4.25
C MET A 78 20.97 8.89 4.21
N GLN A 79 21.87 8.83 3.21
CA GLN A 79 22.87 7.77 3.03
C GLN A 79 22.29 6.34 3.00
N ALA A 80 21.04 6.18 2.56
CA ALA A 80 20.38 4.87 2.51
C ALA A 80 21.01 3.98 1.44
N ASP A 81 21.28 2.71 1.79
CA ASP A 81 21.69 1.68 0.83
C ASP A 81 20.49 1.09 0.05
N TRP A 82 19.33 1.02 0.69
CA TRP A 82 18.12 0.38 0.16
C TRP A 82 16.90 1.28 0.32
N VAL A 83 15.97 1.19 -0.63
CA VAL A 83 14.71 1.91 -0.61
C VAL A 83 13.53 0.96 -0.79
N ILE A 84 12.51 1.19 0.03
CA ILE A 84 11.16 0.65 -0.15
C ILE A 84 10.28 1.84 -0.49
N SER A 85 9.67 1.84 -1.67
CA SER A 85 8.63 2.81 -2.00
C SER A 85 7.30 2.23 -1.54
N ASN A 86 6.84 2.69 -0.38
CA ASN A 86 5.69 2.14 0.31
C ASN A 86 4.44 2.97 0.02
N ASP A 87 3.30 2.31 -0.07
CA ASP A 87 2.01 2.97 0.01
C ASP A 87 1.54 2.92 1.48
N ALA A 88 0.76 3.91 1.95
CA ALA A 88 0.46 4.06 3.38
C ALA A 88 -0.40 2.91 3.95
N ASP A 89 -1.11 2.22 3.07
CA ASP A 89 -1.95 1.05 3.34
C ASP A 89 -1.18 -0.28 3.30
N GLU A 90 0.15 -0.26 3.18
CA GLU A 90 0.99 -1.46 3.10
C GLU A 90 1.93 -1.63 4.31
N PHE A 91 1.86 -2.81 4.92
CA PHE A 91 2.67 -3.20 6.09
C PHE A 91 3.60 -4.35 5.74
N TRP A 92 4.90 -4.12 5.83
CA TRP A 92 5.95 -5.07 5.51
C TRP A 92 6.34 -5.83 6.78
N LEU A 93 5.93 -7.10 6.86
CA LEU A 93 6.13 -7.94 8.03
C LEU A 93 7.29 -8.91 7.78
N PRO A 94 8.43 -8.77 8.48
CA PRO A 94 9.44 -9.80 8.52
C PRO A 94 8.94 -11.02 9.33
N LYS A 95 9.51 -12.20 9.05
CA LYS A 95 9.33 -13.39 9.88
C LYS A 95 9.77 -13.15 11.32
N GLU A 96 9.20 -13.93 12.23
CA GLU A 96 9.51 -13.82 13.66
C GLU A 96 11.03 -13.90 13.92
N GLY A 97 11.53 -13.00 14.78
CA GLY A 97 12.95 -12.88 15.09
C GLY A 97 13.81 -12.19 14.02
N GLN A 98 13.21 -11.68 12.94
CA GLN A 98 13.91 -10.97 11.87
C GLN A 98 13.41 -9.53 11.70
N ASP A 99 14.17 -8.76 10.94
CA ASP A 99 13.87 -7.37 10.56
C ASP A 99 13.79 -7.22 9.02
N LEU A 100 13.45 -6.03 8.56
CA LEU A 100 13.36 -5.73 7.12
C LEU A 100 14.72 -5.72 6.40
N LYS A 101 15.83 -5.68 7.14
CA LYS A 101 17.18 -5.72 6.58
C LYS A 101 17.68 -7.15 6.36
N THR A 102 17.00 -8.12 6.95
CA THR A 102 17.41 -9.52 6.91
C THR A 102 17.44 -10.02 5.47
N GLY A 103 18.61 -10.50 5.04
CA GLY A 103 18.83 -11.01 3.68
C GLY A 103 19.11 -9.92 2.62
N LEU A 104 19.14 -8.63 2.97
CA LEU A 104 19.62 -7.57 2.09
C LEU A 104 21.15 -7.60 2.02
N THR A 105 21.70 -7.59 0.81
CA THR A 105 23.16 -7.63 0.58
C THR A 105 23.57 -6.62 -0.48
N ARG A 106 24.80 -6.10 -0.42
CA ARG A 106 25.30 -5.14 -1.42
C ARG A 106 25.27 -5.67 -2.87
N THR A 107 25.29 -7.00 -3.05
CA THR A 107 25.27 -7.65 -4.37
C THR A 107 23.87 -7.81 -4.95
N LYS A 108 22.83 -7.86 -4.12
CA LYS A 108 21.43 -7.93 -4.57
C LYS A 108 20.99 -6.56 -5.08
N SER A 109 20.19 -6.56 -6.14
CA SER A 109 19.70 -5.33 -6.77
C SER A 109 18.22 -5.05 -6.44
N ILE A 110 17.40 -6.08 -6.47
CA ILE A 110 15.95 -6.00 -6.26
C ILE A 110 15.53 -7.25 -5.48
N VAL A 111 14.80 -7.06 -4.39
CA VAL A 111 14.22 -8.15 -3.58
C VAL A 111 12.70 -8.06 -3.68
N HIS A 112 12.07 -9.06 -4.29
CA HIS A 112 10.62 -9.14 -4.43
C HIS A 112 9.97 -9.78 -3.21
N CYS A 113 8.95 -9.13 -2.66
CA CYS A 113 8.21 -9.60 -1.50
C CYS A 113 6.76 -9.90 -1.93
N PRO A 114 6.21 -11.08 -1.57
CA PRO A 114 4.81 -11.38 -1.82
C PRO A 114 3.91 -10.38 -1.08
N ARG A 115 2.81 -9.98 -1.71
CA ARG A 115 1.81 -9.07 -1.15
C ARG A 115 0.46 -9.77 -1.07
N TYR A 116 -0.20 -9.66 0.08
CA TYR A 116 -1.53 -10.20 0.32
C TYR A 116 -2.51 -9.07 0.60
N ASP A 117 -3.69 -9.15 -0.02
CA ASP A 117 -4.75 -8.17 0.17
C ASP A 117 -5.61 -8.57 1.35
N MET A 118 -5.69 -7.68 2.34
CA MET A 118 -6.50 -7.83 3.55
C MET A 118 -7.93 -7.46 3.22
N GLN A 119 -8.84 -8.39 3.46
CA GLN A 119 -10.24 -8.26 3.10
C GLN A 119 -10.99 -7.50 4.19
N LEU A 120 -11.87 -6.60 3.77
CA LEU A 120 -12.80 -5.95 4.67
C LEU A 120 -13.99 -6.89 4.90
N ASP A 121 -14.30 -7.16 6.17
CA ASP A 121 -15.50 -7.90 6.56
C ASP A 121 -16.45 -7.06 7.41
N CYS A 122 -17.71 -7.49 7.45
CA CYS A 122 -18.79 -6.80 8.16
C CYS A 122 -18.57 -6.64 9.68
N HIS A 123 -17.63 -7.36 10.29
CA HIS A 123 -17.30 -7.24 11.72
C HIS A 123 -16.11 -6.31 11.98
N SER A 124 -15.42 -5.84 10.93
CA SER A 124 -14.17 -5.08 11.01
C SER A 124 -14.28 -3.64 10.51
N GLU A 125 -15.41 -3.24 9.93
CA GLU A 125 -15.60 -1.91 9.33
C GLU A 125 -15.35 -0.76 10.31
N ASP A 126 -15.97 -0.83 11.49
CA ASP A 126 -15.86 0.19 12.54
C ASP A 126 -14.64 0.01 13.45
N LYS A 127 -13.75 -0.92 13.09
CA LYS A 127 -12.57 -1.25 13.87
C LYS A 127 -11.31 -0.66 13.23
N PRO A 128 -10.20 -0.53 13.99
CA PRO A 128 -8.91 -0.20 13.42
C PRO A 128 -8.54 -1.12 12.26
N PHE A 129 -7.85 -0.58 11.25
CA PHE A 129 -7.61 -1.27 9.98
C PHE A 129 -6.97 -2.67 10.14
N TYR A 130 -6.12 -2.83 11.15
CA TYR A 130 -5.41 -4.06 11.44
C TYR A 130 -6.31 -5.17 12.01
N GLU A 131 -7.57 -4.89 12.37
CA GLU A 131 -8.54 -5.92 12.78
C GLU A 131 -9.11 -6.71 11.58
N ARG A 132 -8.76 -6.32 10.35
CA ARG A 132 -9.01 -7.11 9.14
C ARG A 132 -8.05 -8.29 9.13
N VAL A 133 -8.57 -9.46 9.45
CA VAL A 133 -7.75 -10.68 9.67
C VAL A 133 -7.94 -11.72 8.57
N TYR A 134 -8.80 -11.48 7.59
CA TYR A 134 -8.89 -12.33 6.42
C TYR A 134 -8.03 -11.75 5.31
N ARG A 135 -7.21 -12.59 4.68
CA ARG A 135 -6.45 -12.22 3.49
C ARG A 135 -6.81 -13.11 2.32
N THR A 136 -6.66 -12.59 1.12
CA THR A 136 -6.74 -13.41 -0.09
C THR A 136 -5.57 -14.41 -0.12
N LEU A 137 -5.90 -15.71 -0.24
CA LEU A 137 -4.94 -16.80 -0.38
C LEU A 137 -4.79 -17.19 -1.86
N PHE A 138 -5.90 -17.51 -2.53
CA PHE A 138 -5.94 -17.78 -3.96
C PHE A 138 -6.84 -16.75 -4.66
N PRO A 139 -6.27 -15.70 -5.28
CA PRO A 139 -7.06 -14.64 -5.89
C PRO A 139 -7.85 -15.15 -7.10
N ILE A 140 -8.98 -14.50 -7.36
CA ILE A 140 -9.82 -14.76 -8.52
C ILE A 140 -9.25 -14.00 -9.73
N ASP A 141 -9.04 -14.73 -10.83
CA ASP A 141 -8.65 -14.12 -12.11
C ASP A 141 -9.88 -13.74 -12.93
N TYR A 142 -10.31 -12.49 -12.78
CA TYR A 142 -11.43 -11.94 -13.55
C TYR A 142 -11.07 -11.58 -15.00
N GLY A 143 -9.79 -11.62 -15.38
CA GLY A 143 -9.31 -11.13 -16.67
C GLY A 143 -9.23 -9.59 -16.75
N LYS A 144 -8.33 -9.10 -17.61
CA LYS A 144 -8.03 -7.67 -17.71
C LYS A 144 -9.18 -6.88 -18.34
N GLY A 145 -9.60 -5.79 -17.69
CA GLY A 145 -10.63 -4.88 -18.20
C GLY A 145 -12.05 -5.33 -17.89
N THR A 146 -12.21 -6.44 -17.20
CA THR A 146 -13.50 -6.95 -16.74
C THR A 146 -14.20 -6.00 -15.78
N GLU A 147 -13.42 -5.19 -15.03
CA GLU A 147 -13.94 -4.19 -14.09
C GLU A 147 -14.86 -3.15 -14.76
N LEU A 148 -14.67 -2.93 -16.07
CA LEU A 148 -15.47 -1.99 -16.88
C LEU A 148 -16.60 -2.66 -17.66
N LYS A 149 -16.66 -4.00 -17.69
CA LYS A 149 -17.57 -4.76 -18.55
C LYS A 149 -18.70 -5.43 -17.78
N GLN A 150 -18.47 -5.81 -16.53
CA GLN A 150 -19.47 -6.49 -15.71
C GLN A 150 -19.39 -6.04 -14.26
N ASP A 151 -20.53 -6.14 -13.59
CA ASP A 151 -20.64 -5.70 -12.20
C ASP A 151 -20.45 -6.82 -11.18
N ASN A 152 -20.64 -8.08 -11.58
CA ASN A 152 -20.54 -9.23 -10.70
C ASN A 152 -19.07 -9.66 -10.47
N MET A 153 -18.30 -8.81 -9.82
CA MET A 153 -16.93 -9.10 -9.39
C MET A 153 -16.56 -8.25 -8.17
N SER A 154 -15.54 -8.69 -7.43
CA SER A 154 -14.92 -7.90 -6.36
C SER A 154 -13.46 -7.61 -6.69
N VAL A 155 -13.09 -6.33 -6.67
CA VAL A 155 -11.70 -5.92 -6.93
C VAL A 155 -10.75 -6.31 -5.78
N GLN A 156 -11.24 -6.49 -4.54
CA GLN A 156 -10.42 -7.00 -3.42
C GLN A 156 -10.01 -8.46 -3.61
N LEU A 157 -10.87 -9.27 -4.25
CA LEU A 157 -10.55 -10.68 -4.54
C LEU A 157 -9.68 -10.86 -5.78
N SER A 158 -9.32 -9.77 -6.46
CA SER A 158 -8.56 -9.81 -7.71
C SER A 158 -7.07 -10.02 -7.47
N LYS A 159 -6.38 -10.55 -8.47
CA LYS A 159 -4.93 -10.74 -8.40
C LYS A 159 -4.19 -9.41 -8.27
N ILE A 160 -3.36 -9.31 -7.23
CA ILE A 160 -2.43 -8.22 -7.00
C ILE A 160 -0.98 -8.63 -7.27
N HIS A 161 -0.11 -7.65 -7.53
CA HIS A 161 1.33 -7.87 -7.70
C HIS A 161 2.08 -7.69 -6.37
N GLY A 162 3.14 -8.48 -6.18
CA GLY A 162 4.07 -8.30 -5.05
C GLY A 162 4.86 -6.99 -5.15
N LYS A 163 5.50 -6.60 -4.06
CA LYS A 163 6.26 -5.35 -3.95
C LYS A 163 7.76 -5.62 -3.97
N VAL A 164 8.57 -4.58 -4.11
CA VAL A 164 10.03 -4.74 -4.16
C VAL A 164 10.76 -3.81 -3.21
N MET A 165 11.84 -4.32 -2.61
CA MET A 165 12.91 -3.52 -2.03
C MET A 165 13.99 -3.33 -3.10
N VAL A 166 14.58 -2.15 -3.18
CA VAL A 166 15.51 -1.79 -4.26
C VAL A 166 16.80 -1.26 -3.68
N ASN A 167 17.92 -1.82 -4.12
CA ASN A 167 19.25 -1.31 -3.79
C ASN A 167 19.46 0.03 -4.54
N LEU A 168 19.89 1.05 -3.82
CA LEU A 168 20.13 2.39 -4.37
C LEU A 168 21.47 2.47 -5.13
N GLN A 169 22.40 1.54 -4.89
CA GLN A 169 23.65 1.42 -5.64
C GLN A 169 23.41 0.84 -7.04
N GLY A 170 23.31 1.70 -8.05
CA GLY A 170 23.01 1.31 -9.43
C GLY A 170 21.53 1.50 -9.82
N PHE A 171 20.75 2.14 -8.93
CA PHE A 171 19.40 2.59 -9.21
C PHE A 171 19.37 3.71 -10.25
N LEU A 172 18.49 3.58 -11.23
CA LEU A 172 18.30 4.59 -12.28
C LEU A 172 16.94 5.29 -12.19
N ARG A 173 15.84 4.54 -12.03
CA ARG A 173 14.49 5.11 -12.01
C ARG A 173 13.47 4.15 -11.39
N ALA A 174 12.51 4.69 -10.63
CA ALA A 174 11.34 3.96 -10.16
C ALA A 174 10.22 3.95 -11.23
N LYS A 175 9.58 2.80 -11.49
CA LYS A 175 8.34 2.73 -12.30
C LYS A 175 7.11 2.94 -11.41
N GLY A 176 6.02 3.45 -11.99
CA GLY A 176 4.73 3.57 -11.31
C GLY A 176 4.22 2.22 -10.78
N GLY A 177 3.65 2.24 -9.57
CA GLY A 177 3.06 1.08 -8.89
C GLY A 177 3.99 0.32 -7.93
N ASN A 178 5.25 0.71 -7.75
CA ASN A 178 6.22 0.11 -6.80
C ASN A 178 6.49 -1.40 -7.01
N HIS A 179 6.04 -1.98 -8.13
CA HIS A 179 6.22 -3.40 -8.44
C HIS A 179 7.49 -3.67 -9.27
N ARG A 180 8.16 -2.62 -9.79
CA ARG A 180 9.35 -2.71 -10.66
C ARG A 180 10.24 -1.48 -10.54
N ALA A 181 11.57 -1.65 -10.58
CA ALA A 181 12.55 -0.57 -10.69
C ALA A 181 13.53 -0.83 -11.85
N TRP A 182 14.05 0.23 -12.47
CA TRP A 182 15.19 0.12 -13.39
C TRP A 182 16.49 0.17 -12.59
N HIS A 183 17.24 -0.92 -12.67
CA HIS A 183 18.55 -1.09 -12.06
C HIS A 183 19.52 -1.62 -13.13
N LEU A 184 20.76 -1.14 -13.15
CA LEU A 184 21.77 -1.46 -14.19
C LEU A 184 21.94 -2.98 -14.42
N TRP A 185 21.67 -3.80 -13.39
CA TRP A 185 21.89 -5.25 -13.36
C TRP A 185 20.62 -6.06 -13.01
N SER A 186 19.43 -5.47 -13.20
CA SER A 186 18.14 -6.03 -12.73
C SER A 186 17.83 -7.47 -13.16
N LYS A 187 18.41 -7.96 -14.27
CA LYS A 187 18.24 -9.35 -14.72
C LYS A 187 19.17 -10.36 -14.05
N LEU A 188 20.26 -9.91 -13.43
CA LEU A 188 21.31 -10.78 -12.87
C LEU A 188 21.17 -10.98 -11.36
N ASN A 189 20.63 -10.00 -10.64
CA ASN A 189 20.63 -9.96 -9.17
C ASN A 189 19.23 -9.70 -8.59
N TYR A 190 18.20 -10.28 -9.20
CA TYR A 190 16.85 -10.34 -8.66
C TYR A 190 16.76 -11.49 -7.65
N ALA A 191 16.17 -11.23 -6.48
CA ALA A 191 15.90 -12.25 -5.48
C ALA A 191 14.43 -12.21 -5.07
N GLU A 192 13.87 -13.37 -4.72
CA GLU A 192 12.62 -13.44 -3.99
C GLU A 192 12.93 -13.42 -2.49
N SER A 193 12.12 -12.68 -1.74
CA SER A 193 12.16 -12.67 -0.29
C SER A 193 11.49 -13.92 0.23
N ASP A 194 12.23 -14.69 1.00
CA ASP A 194 11.73 -15.80 1.80
C ASP A 194 11.40 -15.37 3.24
N VAL A 195 11.61 -14.09 3.57
CA VAL A 195 11.62 -13.59 4.95
C VAL A 195 10.66 -12.44 5.21
N VAL A 196 10.25 -11.70 4.18
CA VAL A 196 9.37 -10.53 4.31
C VAL A 196 8.14 -10.69 3.42
N GLU A 197 6.98 -10.49 4.03
CA GLU A 197 5.67 -10.49 3.37
C GLU A 197 5.03 -9.10 3.52
N VAL A 198 4.17 -8.71 2.57
CA VAL A 198 3.48 -7.41 2.60
C VAL A 198 1.98 -7.62 2.78
N PHE A 199 1.39 -6.96 3.77
CA PHE A 199 -0.04 -6.98 4.06
C PHE A 199 -0.64 -5.65 3.62
N HIS A 200 -1.59 -5.70 2.68
CA HIS A 200 -2.16 -4.54 2.00
C HIS A 200 -3.60 -4.32 2.47
N TYR A 201 -3.91 -3.16 3.05
CA TYR A 201 -5.22 -2.80 3.59
C TYR A 201 -5.93 -1.80 2.67
N ALA A 202 -6.20 -2.22 1.44
CA ALA A 202 -6.60 -1.33 0.34
C ALA A 202 -7.92 -0.56 0.57
N ILE A 203 -8.84 -1.10 1.35
CA ILE A 203 -10.18 -0.55 1.56
C ILE A 203 -10.38 -0.25 3.05
N GLY A 204 -10.66 1.02 3.35
CA GLY A 204 -11.01 1.51 4.69
C GLY A 204 -12.48 1.27 5.03
N ASN A 205 -13.09 2.18 5.79
CA ASN A 205 -14.55 2.15 6.04
C ASN A 205 -15.34 2.78 4.87
N ARG A 206 -16.68 2.70 4.94
CA ARG A 206 -17.57 3.23 3.91
C ARG A 206 -17.31 4.71 3.62
N HIS A 207 -17.17 5.53 4.65
CA HIS A 207 -16.96 6.96 4.51
C HIS A 207 -15.64 7.28 3.78
N HIS A 208 -14.57 6.56 4.13
CA HIS A 208 -13.29 6.70 3.46
C HIS A 208 -13.40 6.30 1.99
N PHE A 209 -14.08 5.17 1.69
CA PHE A 209 -14.31 4.73 0.31
C PHE A 209 -15.08 5.76 -0.53
N GLU A 210 -16.17 6.31 0.00
CA GLU A 210 -16.96 7.34 -0.69
C GLU A 210 -16.14 8.59 -0.96
N THR A 211 -15.46 9.10 0.07
CA THR A 211 -14.56 10.26 -0.04
C THR A 211 -13.46 10.01 -1.05
N HIS A 212 -12.92 8.78 -1.06
CA HIS A 212 -11.91 8.35 -2.00
C HIS A 212 -12.45 8.48 -3.43
N VAL A 213 -13.64 7.94 -3.71
CA VAL A 213 -14.27 8.02 -5.04
C VAL A 213 -14.54 9.45 -5.47
N GLU A 214 -15.09 10.30 -4.58
CA GLU A 214 -15.36 11.71 -4.88
C GLU A 214 -14.08 12.46 -5.27
N ASN A 215 -12.98 12.25 -4.55
CA ASN A 215 -11.68 12.86 -4.84
C ASN A 215 -11.11 12.46 -6.21
N ARG A 216 -11.54 11.33 -6.79
CA ARG A 216 -11.07 10.85 -8.11
C ARG A 216 -11.90 11.38 -9.28
N LYS A 217 -13.14 11.81 -9.05
CA LYS A 217 -14.01 12.40 -10.09
C LYS A 217 -13.33 13.53 -10.87
N PRO A 218 -12.78 14.60 -10.22
CA PRO A 218 -12.15 15.69 -10.96
C PRO A 218 -10.89 15.24 -11.71
N LEU A 219 -10.12 14.29 -11.16
CA LEU A 219 -8.90 13.76 -11.78
C LEU A 219 -9.21 12.99 -13.09
N LEU A 220 -10.27 12.18 -13.10
CA LEU A 220 -10.68 11.47 -14.31
C LEU A 220 -11.22 12.43 -15.38
N LYS A 221 -11.92 13.51 -15.00
CA LYS A 221 -12.41 14.54 -15.93
C LYS A 221 -11.28 15.24 -16.70
N ILE A 222 -10.12 15.45 -16.07
CA ILE A 222 -8.94 16.02 -16.72
C ILE A 222 -8.05 14.98 -17.42
N GLY A 223 -8.50 13.72 -17.53
CA GLY A 223 -7.80 12.67 -18.25
C GLY A 223 -6.62 12.05 -17.50
N ALA A 224 -6.59 12.14 -16.17
CA ALA A 224 -5.54 11.49 -15.38
C ALA A 224 -5.47 9.98 -15.65
N ARG A 225 -4.26 9.45 -15.80
CA ARG A 225 -4.05 8.00 -16.00
C ARG A 225 -4.26 7.27 -14.68
N MET A 226 -5.39 6.58 -14.54
CA MET A 226 -5.74 5.78 -13.37
C MET A 226 -6.08 4.32 -13.72
N GLY A 227 -6.12 3.45 -12.71
CA GLY A 227 -6.57 2.06 -12.82
C GLY A 227 -8.05 1.93 -13.21
N ASN A 228 -8.44 0.77 -13.74
CA ASN A 228 -9.81 0.53 -14.19
C ASN A 228 -10.82 0.51 -13.04
N HIS A 229 -10.43 0.02 -11.86
CA HIS A 229 -11.27 0.06 -10.66
C HIS A 229 -11.70 1.48 -10.30
N TYR A 230 -10.81 2.48 -10.38
CA TYR A 230 -11.18 3.87 -10.13
C TYR A 230 -12.22 4.40 -11.12
N ARG A 231 -12.08 4.05 -12.41
CA ARG A 231 -13.08 4.42 -13.43
C ARG A 231 -14.43 3.76 -13.16
N ARG A 232 -14.42 2.49 -12.75
CA ARG A 232 -15.61 1.74 -12.35
C ARG A 232 -16.31 2.43 -11.18
N TRP A 233 -15.59 2.73 -10.10
CA TRP A 233 -16.17 3.33 -8.91
C TRP A 233 -16.75 4.71 -9.17
N VAL A 234 -16.05 5.56 -9.93
CA VAL A 234 -16.57 6.87 -10.32
C VAL A 234 -17.83 6.73 -11.17
N LYS A 235 -17.84 5.84 -12.17
CA LYS A 235 -19.03 5.56 -12.98
C LYS A 235 -20.20 5.10 -12.10
N MET A 236 -19.98 4.17 -11.18
CA MET A 236 -21.02 3.68 -10.28
C MET A 236 -21.53 4.76 -9.33
N SER A 237 -20.67 5.65 -8.85
CA SER A 237 -21.08 6.83 -8.07
C SER A 237 -21.96 7.78 -8.88
N GLU A 238 -21.59 8.08 -10.14
CA GLU A 238 -22.39 8.92 -11.05
C GLU A 238 -23.76 8.29 -11.39
N GLU A 239 -23.85 6.97 -11.38
CA GLU A 239 -25.09 6.21 -11.59
C GLU A 239 -25.92 6.00 -10.29
N ASN A 240 -25.47 6.50 -9.13
CA ASN A 240 -26.06 6.24 -7.80
C ASN A 240 -26.11 4.75 -7.43
N ARG A 241 -25.09 3.98 -7.84
CA ARG A 241 -24.97 2.52 -7.63
C ARG A 241 -23.77 2.14 -6.76
N LEU A 242 -23.23 3.10 -6.02
CA LEU A 242 -22.03 2.90 -5.18
C LEU A 242 -22.29 1.91 -4.03
N ASP A 243 -23.53 1.79 -3.56
CA ASP A 243 -23.93 0.80 -2.56
C ASP A 243 -23.78 -0.63 -3.08
N GLU A 244 -24.10 -0.86 -4.36
CA GLU A 244 -23.91 -2.18 -4.96
C GLU A 244 -22.43 -2.58 -4.99
N GLU A 245 -21.52 -1.63 -5.27
CA GLU A 245 -20.09 -1.90 -5.26
C GLU A 245 -19.58 -2.20 -3.86
N TRP A 246 -20.03 -1.42 -2.87
CA TRP A 246 -19.61 -1.63 -1.49
C TRP A 246 -20.04 -2.98 -0.94
N ASN A 247 -21.26 -3.41 -1.25
CA ASN A 247 -21.72 -4.76 -0.91
C ASN A 247 -20.88 -5.87 -1.57
N ARG A 248 -20.10 -5.57 -2.62
CA ARG A 248 -19.13 -6.51 -3.24
C ARG A 248 -17.73 -6.39 -2.64
N LEU A 249 -17.42 -5.28 -1.98
CA LEU A 249 -16.15 -5.04 -1.30
C LEU A 249 -16.15 -5.59 0.12
N VAL A 250 -17.30 -5.63 0.80
CA VAL A 250 -17.42 -6.13 2.17
C VAL A 250 -17.82 -7.60 2.16
N LEU A 251 -17.03 -8.45 2.84
CA LEU A 251 -17.38 -9.86 3.03
C LEU A 251 -18.33 -10.02 4.21
N ASP A 252 -19.50 -10.60 3.96
CA ASP A 252 -20.40 -11.08 5.01
C ASP A 252 -20.01 -12.49 5.51
N ASP A 253 -20.71 -12.99 6.53
CA ASP A 253 -20.45 -14.30 7.12
C ASP A 253 -20.60 -15.46 6.13
N GLU A 254 -21.52 -15.35 5.17
CA GLU A 254 -21.71 -16.35 4.14
C GLU A 254 -20.55 -16.34 3.14
N ALA A 255 -20.14 -15.16 2.68
CA ALA A 255 -19.01 -14.96 1.80
C ALA A 255 -17.72 -15.48 2.44
N ILE A 256 -17.43 -15.13 3.71
CA ILE A 256 -16.26 -15.65 4.44
C ILE A 256 -16.29 -17.18 4.45
N ARG A 257 -17.42 -17.78 4.86
CA ARG A 257 -17.56 -19.24 4.93
C ARG A 257 -17.30 -19.91 3.58
N VAL A 258 -17.90 -19.38 2.50
CA VAL A 258 -17.78 -19.94 1.15
C VAL A 258 -16.37 -19.77 0.60
N LEU A 259 -15.82 -18.56 0.70
CA LEU A 259 -14.50 -18.23 0.18
C LEU A 259 -13.39 -18.97 0.94
N THR A 260 -13.52 -19.14 2.25
CA THR A 260 -12.60 -19.99 3.05
C THR A 260 -12.72 -21.45 2.66
N LYS A 261 -13.94 -21.98 2.48
CA LYS A 261 -14.14 -23.37 2.03
C LYS A 261 -13.42 -23.67 0.71
N TYR A 262 -13.41 -22.72 -0.22
CA TYR A 262 -12.75 -22.87 -1.52
C TYR A 262 -11.32 -22.31 -1.57
N GLY A 263 -10.76 -21.92 -0.42
CA GLY A 263 -9.38 -21.44 -0.32
C GLY A 263 -9.11 -20.06 -0.93
N VAL A 264 -10.15 -19.31 -1.30
CA VAL A 264 -9.99 -17.95 -1.85
C VAL A 264 -9.47 -17.00 -0.77
N VAL A 265 -10.01 -17.10 0.44
CA VAL A 265 -9.56 -16.30 1.61
C VAL A 265 -9.16 -17.20 2.77
N VAL A 266 -8.23 -16.73 3.59
CA VAL A 266 -7.78 -17.43 4.79
C VAL A 266 -7.64 -16.44 5.94
N LYS A 267 -7.90 -16.90 7.17
CA LYS A 267 -7.62 -16.10 8.37
C LYS A 267 -6.11 -16.06 8.62
N ASP A 268 -5.57 -14.87 8.82
CA ASP A 268 -4.17 -14.59 9.09
C ASP A 268 -4.04 -13.41 10.08
N ASP A 269 -3.87 -13.75 11.35
CA ASP A 269 -3.81 -12.79 12.45
C ASP A 269 -2.40 -12.17 12.64
N ARG A 270 -1.39 -12.62 11.88
CA ARG A 270 0.03 -12.28 12.12
C ARG A 270 0.31 -10.78 12.03
N ALA A 271 -0.25 -10.13 11.01
CA ALA A 271 -0.08 -8.68 10.83
C ALA A 271 -0.79 -7.89 11.93
N ARG A 272 -2.02 -8.28 12.30
CA ARG A 272 -2.75 -7.67 13.42
C ARG A 272 -1.91 -7.70 14.69
N ASP A 273 -1.45 -8.88 15.06
CA ASP A 273 -0.76 -9.10 16.33
C ASP A 273 0.57 -8.34 16.36
N ALA A 274 1.32 -8.33 15.24
CA ALA A 274 2.55 -7.57 15.11
C ALA A 274 2.35 -6.05 15.16
N ILE A 275 1.29 -5.52 14.51
CA ILE A 275 0.96 -4.09 14.53
C ILE A 275 0.53 -3.68 15.93
N LYS A 276 -0.40 -4.42 16.54
CA LYS A 276 -0.86 -4.16 17.92
C LYS A 276 0.28 -4.17 18.93
N ALA A 277 1.22 -5.12 18.81
CA ALA A 277 2.34 -5.20 19.73
C ALA A 277 3.21 -3.93 19.69
N VAL A 278 3.44 -3.35 18.51
CA VAL A 278 4.18 -2.09 18.39
C VAL A 278 3.36 -0.92 18.93
N LEU A 279 2.11 -0.77 18.48
CA LEU A 279 1.28 0.39 18.83
C LEU A 279 0.82 0.42 20.29
N SER A 280 0.88 -0.70 21.01
CA SER A 280 0.53 -0.78 22.44
C SER A 280 1.73 -0.59 23.37
N SER A 281 2.95 -0.54 22.81
CA SER A 281 4.21 -0.42 23.58
C SER A 281 4.71 1.02 23.71
N GLU A 282 3.98 1.97 23.13
CA GLU A 282 4.22 3.43 23.19
C GLU A 282 3.19 4.10 24.11
#